data_AF-A0A414ZJY6-F1
#
_entry.id   AF-A0A414ZJY6-F1
#
_cell.length_a   1.000
_cell.length_b   1.000
_cell.length_c   1.000
_cell.angle_alpha   90.00
_cell.angle_beta   90.00
_cell.angle_gamma   90.00
#
_symmetry.space_group_name_H-M   'P 1'
#
loop_
_entity.id
_entity.type
_entity.pdbx_description
1 polymer ?
#
loop_
_entity_poly.entity_id
_entity_poly.type
_entity_poly.pdbx_seq_one_letter_code
_entity_poly.pdbx_strand_id
1 'polypeptide(L)'
;MKKNSRNKIIFYIIVFIAACMVIVIGIISDRRLKKSDAGKISIVDSNGNNIAEILVNSEDLSVSYDCEEKYMTYADVVFDEVLDCICNKENITRQKAYEVIKQSNWIITTTIDTDLQKKLYDMVQNKPINKENGFAAEINDINGRVLACVSSGDDNDHVLNRTYAGSVIKPLSVYGPAIENGTINWASMVPDAPYKTIIDDSGNAREWPVNVEPYTYKDYTVADGLKMSLNTIAVRTLKQSGVENSCDFLENKLGMDVAAEKESMAADGEDEILGNIALGYLRNGTTVKEMTGYYQVFSNGGSYTKSHAVISIDKEQHNYYQNNEAKSQVFTSQTAYILNRMMKRVLDEGGTASGAYMDGYDIVGKTGTSDKDNWFIACTPNYICSIWKGKDDKNILNDKTDMFQLCDDIIKEIENKGDEFKKTENVEEKCICAKSGRIAGENCKDTMIGYFLSGTKLDICEE
;
A
#
# COMPACT_ATOMS: atom_id res chain seq x y z
N MET A 1 -17.61 -42.34 36.24
CA MET A 1 -16.17 -41.95 36.17
C MET A 1 -15.83 -40.96 35.03
N LYS A 2 -16.73 -40.03 34.63
CA LYS A 2 -16.42 -39.01 33.58
C LYS A 2 -16.53 -37.54 34.05
N LYS A 3 -16.84 -37.28 35.34
CA LYS A 3 -16.99 -35.92 35.89
C LYS A 3 -15.71 -35.35 36.52
N ASN A 4 -14.74 -36.19 36.89
CA ASN A 4 -13.49 -35.76 37.54
C ASN A 4 -12.36 -35.33 36.57
N SER A 5 -12.46 -35.61 35.27
CA SER A 5 -11.44 -35.18 34.29
C SER A 5 -11.67 -33.74 33.80
N ARG A 6 -12.93 -33.31 33.63
CA ARG A 6 -13.25 -31.93 33.21
C ARG A 6 -12.86 -30.87 34.24
N ASN A 7 -13.06 -31.15 35.53
CA ASN A 7 -12.69 -30.20 36.59
C ASN A 7 -11.16 -30.07 36.75
N LYS A 8 -10.39 -31.12 36.44
CA LYS A 8 -8.92 -31.03 36.41
C LYS A 8 -8.43 -30.20 35.22
N ILE A 9 -9.00 -30.38 34.04
CA ILE A 9 -8.62 -29.61 32.83
C ILE A 9 -8.94 -28.12 33.00
N ILE A 10 -10.11 -27.78 33.57
CA ILE A 10 -10.48 -26.39 33.84
C ILE A 10 -9.56 -25.75 34.89
N PHE A 11 -9.15 -26.51 35.92
CA PHE A 11 -8.20 -26.02 36.92
C PHE A 11 -6.80 -25.78 36.32
N TYR A 12 -6.32 -26.66 35.44
CA TYR A 12 -5.04 -26.46 34.74
C TYR A 12 -5.07 -25.27 33.78
N ILE A 13 -6.18 -25.03 33.07
CA ILE A 13 -6.34 -23.87 32.17
C ILE A 13 -6.40 -22.56 32.96
N ILE A 14 -7.09 -22.52 34.10
CA ILE A 14 -7.15 -21.32 34.95
C ILE A 14 -5.79 -21.03 35.60
N VAL A 15 -5.05 -22.05 36.02
CA VAL A 15 -3.69 -21.89 36.55
C VAL A 15 -2.71 -21.47 35.45
N PHE A 16 -2.87 -21.95 34.21
CA PHE A 16 -2.04 -21.55 33.08
C PHE A 16 -2.31 -20.11 32.62
N ILE A 17 -3.59 -19.69 32.56
CA ILE A 17 -3.96 -18.30 32.24
C ILE A 17 -3.53 -17.34 33.35
N ALA A 18 -3.65 -17.74 34.62
CA ALA A 18 -3.15 -16.94 35.75
C ALA A 18 -1.61 -16.86 35.76
N ALA A 19 -0.90 -17.93 35.39
CA ALA A 19 0.55 -17.90 35.23
C ALA A 19 0.98 -17.02 34.05
N CYS A 20 0.27 -17.06 32.91
CA CYS A 20 0.52 -16.18 31.77
C CYS A 20 0.21 -14.70 32.11
N MET A 21 -0.86 -14.41 32.87
CA MET A 21 -1.16 -13.05 33.33
C MET A 21 -0.15 -12.52 34.36
N VAL A 22 0.36 -13.37 35.25
CA VAL A 22 1.41 -12.99 36.21
C VAL A 22 2.76 -12.80 35.49
N ILE A 23 3.02 -13.50 34.38
CA ILE A 23 4.16 -13.23 33.50
C ILE A 23 3.98 -11.88 32.78
N VAL A 24 2.79 -11.57 32.23
CA VAL A 24 2.53 -10.30 31.53
C VAL A 24 2.55 -9.09 32.48
N ILE A 25 2.04 -9.22 33.71
CA ILE A 25 2.02 -8.12 34.70
C ILE A 25 3.35 -8.01 35.48
N GLY A 26 4.12 -9.10 35.57
CA GLY A 26 5.46 -9.12 36.19
C GLY A 26 6.61 -8.64 35.29
N ILE A 27 6.36 -8.32 34.02
CA ILE A 27 7.37 -7.84 33.06
C ILE A 27 7.56 -6.30 33.11
N ILE A 28 6.73 -5.56 33.85
CA ILE A 28 6.97 -4.12 34.13
C ILE A 28 7.88 -3.94 35.37
N SER A 29 8.98 -4.69 35.43
CA SER A 29 10.07 -4.41 36.37
C SER A 29 11.40 -4.38 35.62
N ASP A 30 11.88 -3.15 35.37
CA ASP A 30 13.28 -2.74 35.22
C ASP A 30 14.28 -3.90 34.97
N ARG A 31 14.23 -4.49 33.77
CA ARG A 31 15.30 -5.35 33.27
C ARG A 31 16.21 -4.51 32.39
N ARG A 32 17.08 -3.72 33.01
CA ARG A 32 18.29 -3.25 32.33
C ARG A 32 19.11 -4.47 31.94
N LEU A 33 19.15 -4.76 30.64
CA LEU A 33 19.89 -5.85 30.03
C LEU A 33 21.39 -5.72 30.36
N LYS A 34 22.05 -6.83 30.71
CA LYS A 34 23.52 -6.86 30.87
C LYS A 34 24.18 -6.80 29.50
N LYS A 35 24.87 -5.69 29.26
CA LYS A 35 25.48 -5.24 28.00
C LYS A 35 26.61 -6.12 27.40
N SER A 36 26.98 -7.26 28.00
CA SER A 36 28.30 -7.85 27.75
C SER A 36 28.43 -8.85 26.58
N ASP A 37 27.33 -9.46 26.10
CA ASP A 37 27.42 -10.58 25.13
C ASP A 37 26.36 -10.56 24.00
N ALA A 38 25.67 -9.43 23.78
CA ALA A 38 24.66 -9.29 22.73
C ALA A 38 25.23 -8.49 21.54
N GLY A 39 25.04 -9.02 20.32
CA GLY A 39 25.28 -8.25 19.09
C GLY A 39 24.42 -6.99 19.08
N LYS A 40 25.03 -5.86 18.75
CA LYS A 40 24.41 -4.54 18.80
C LYS A 40 24.25 -4.01 17.37
N ILE A 41 23.05 -3.53 17.02
CA ILE A 41 22.80 -2.81 15.77
C ILE A 41 22.60 -1.34 16.10
N SER A 42 23.41 -0.48 15.50
CA SER A 42 23.26 0.97 15.54
C SER A 42 22.64 1.46 14.23
N ILE A 43 21.43 1.98 14.31
CA ILE A 43 20.74 2.62 13.19
C ILE A 43 21.09 4.10 13.20
N VAL A 44 21.61 4.59 12.08
CA VAL A 44 22.02 5.98 11.90
C VAL A 44 21.35 6.62 10.69
N ASP A 45 21.17 7.94 10.74
CA ASP A 45 20.79 8.72 9.57
C ASP A 45 21.94 8.81 8.54
N SER A 46 21.67 9.45 7.41
CA SER A 46 22.67 9.66 6.35
C SER A 46 23.89 10.51 6.76
N ASN A 47 23.82 11.23 7.88
CA ASN A 47 24.91 12.02 8.45
C ASN A 47 25.68 11.27 9.56
N GLY A 48 25.26 10.04 9.90
CA GLY A 48 25.85 9.23 10.97
C GLY A 48 25.32 9.56 12.37
N ASN A 49 24.25 10.34 12.51
CA ASN A 49 23.61 10.57 13.81
C ASN A 49 22.82 9.33 14.23
N ASN A 50 22.91 8.98 15.51
CA ASN A 50 22.22 7.81 16.06
C ASN A 50 20.71 8.05 16.15
N ILE A 51 19.94 7.09 15.64
CA ILE A 51 18.47 7.09 15.62
C ILE A 51 17.91 6.04 16.58
N ALA A 52 18.48 4.83 16.53
CA ALA A 52 18.05 3.72 17.36
C ALA A 52 19.17 2.72 17.59
N GLU A 53 19.14 2.08 18.75
CA GLU A 53 19.99 0.94 19.06
C GLU A 53 19.11 -0.30 19.24
N ILE A 54 19.41 -1.36 18.51
CA ILE A 54 18.70 -2.63 18.63
C ILE A 54 19.58 -3.64 19.35
N LEU A 55 19.00 -4.23 20.40
CA LEU A 55 19.60 -5.32 21.16
C LEU A 55 18.82 -6.60 20.89
N VAL A 56 19.51 -7.61 20.36
CA VAL A 56 18.97 -8.95 20.13
C VAL A 56 19.37 -9.85 21.30
N ASN A 57 18.39 -10.42 21.99
CA ASN A 57 18.60 -11.31 23.12
C ASN A 57 19.23 -12.63 22.65
N SER A 58 20.30 -13.03 23.31
CA SER A 58 21.09 -14.21 22.98
C SER A 58 20.40 -15.54 23.29
N GLU A 59 19.40 -15.56 24.17
CA GLU A 59 18.73 -16.79 24.63
C GLU A 59 17.46 -17.12 23.84
N ASP A 60 16.65 -16.10 23.47
CA ASP A 60 15.31 -16.30 22.89
C ASP A 60 15.07 -15.51 21.59
N LEU A 61 16.07 -14.80 21.07
CA LEU A 61 16.01 -13.95 19.88
C LEU A 61 15.00 -12.79 19.98
N SER A 62 14.51 -12.48 21.18
CA SER A 62 13.70 -11.28 21.39
C SER A 62 14.50 -10.03 21.05
N VAL A 63 13.84 -9.06 20.43
CA VAL A 63 14.42 -7.79 20.01
C VAL A 63 13.92 -6.70 20.92
N SER A 64 14.83 -5.82 21.35
CA SER A 64 14.48 -4.62 22.09
C SER A 64 15.13 -3.41 21.45
N TYR A 65 14.42 -2.29 21.48
CA TYR A 65 14.81 -1.04 20.86
C TYR A 65 15.09 -0.01 21.95
N ASP A 66 16.25 0.64 21.86
CA ASP A 66 16.61 1.82 22.66
C ASP A 66 16.62 3.03 21.71
N CYS A 67 15.46 3.68 21.61
CA CYS A 67 15.24 4.86 20.78
C CYS A 67 14.08 5.71 21.34
N GLU A 68 13.95 6.94 20.86
CA GLU A 68 12.73 7.72 21.08
C GLU A 68 11.53 7.04 20.38
N GLU A 69 10.33 7.16 20.96
CA GLU A 69 9.11 6.51 20.45
C GLU A 69 8.83 6.85 18.97
N LYS A 70 9.14 8.09 18.56
CA LYS A 70 8.99 8.57 17.19
C LYS A 70 9.82 7.79 16.15
N TYR A 71 10.84 7.03 16.57
CA TYR A 71 11.70 6.24 15.69
C TYR A 71 11.39 4.74 15.72
N MET A 72 10.49 4.28 16.61
CA MET A 72 10.25 2.85 16.83
C MET A 72 9.84 2.11 15.55
N THR A 73 8.76 2.57 14.90
CA THR A 73 8.27 1.96 13.65
C THR A 73 9.32 2.02 12.53
N TYR A 74 10.08 3.10 12.43
CA TYR A 74 11.14 3.20 11.43
C TYR A 74 12.27 2.21 11.70
N ALA A 75 12.63 2.01 12.98
CA ALA A 75 13.62 1.03 13.37
C ALA A 75 13.15 -0.42 13.08
N ASP A 76 11.86 -0.72 13.25
CA ASP A 76 11.26 -2.00 12.84
C ASP A 76 11.40 -2.22 11.32
N VAL A 77 11.04 -1.22 10.51
CA VAL A 77 11.18 -1.26 9.04
C VAL A 77 12.62 -1.51 8.62
N VAL A 78 13.58 -0.79 9.22
CA VAL A 78 15.00 -0.97 8.95
C VAL A 78 15.48 -2.36 9.35
N PHE A 79 15.05 -2.86 10.50
CA PHE A 79 15.47 -4.15 11.00
C PHE A 79 14.94 -5.31 10.14
N ASP A 80 13.69 -5.23 9.69
CA ASP A 80 13.12 -6.19 8.75
C ASP A 80 13.88 -6.22 7.42
N GLU A 81 14.24 -5.05 6.89
CA GLU A 81 15.02 -4.94 5.65
C GLU A 81 16.45 -5.46 5.82
N VAL A 82 17.07 -5.26 6.99
CA VAL A 82 18.39 -5.85 7.32
C VAL A 82 18.31 -7.37 7.35
N LEU A 83 17.26 -7.95 7.93
CA LEU A 83 17.05 -9.40 7.92
C LEU A 83 16.92 -9.93 6.50
N ASP A 84 16.14 -9.26 5.65
CA ASP A 84 16.03 -9.60 4.22
C ASP A 84 17.39 -9.55 3.52
N CYS A 85 18.17 -8.49 3.74
CA CYS A 85 19.50 -8.34 3.15
C CYS A 85 20.44 -9.50 3.54
N ILE A 86 20.45 -9.88 4.81
CA ILE A 86 21.28 -10.99 5.31
C ILE A 86 20.78 -12.32 4.75
N CYS A 87 19.47 -12.57 4.80
CA CYS A 87 18.85 -13.78 4.24
C CYS A 87 19.22 -13.97 2.77
N ASN A 88 19.12 -12.91 1.97
CA ASN A 88 19.42 -12.96 0.55
C ASN A 88 20.92 -13.11 0.26
N LYS A 89 21.77 -12.35 0.98
CA LYS A 89 23.23 -12.38 0.78
C LYS A 89 23.84 -13.73 1.17
N GLU A 90 23.39 -14.32 2.27
CA GLU A 90 23.93 -15.58 2.80
C GLU A 90 23.12 -16.82 2.39
N ASN A 91 21.97 -16.63 1.74
CA ASN A 91 21.02 -17.69 1.38
C ASN A 91 20.59 -18.51 2.61
N ILE A 92 20.12 -17.81 3.65
CA ILE A 92 19.73 -18.39 4.93
C ILE A 92 18.32 -17.97 5.35
N THR A 93 17.72 -18.72 6.26
CA THR A 93 16.40 -18.40 6.82
C THR A 93 16.47 -17.19 7.77
N ARG A 94 15.34 -16.51 7.99
CA ARG A 94 15.25 -15.40 8.98
C ARG A 94 15.80 -15.79 10.34
N GLN A 95 15.44 -16.97 10.85
CA GLN A 95 15.96 -17.48 12.13
C GLN A 95 17.50 -17.51 12.17
N LYS A 96 18.15 -17.92 11.07
CA LYS A 96 19.61 -17.91 10.98
C LYS A 96 20.17 -16.48 10.79
N ALA A 97 19.44 -15.56 10.18
CA ALA A 97 19.87 -14.16 10.10
C ALA A 97 19.96 -13.51 11.48
N TYR A 98 19.01 -13.78 12.40
CA TYR A 98 19.13 -13.37 13.80
C TYR A 98 20.41 -13.91 14.47
N GLU A 99 20.75 -15.17 14.18
CA GLU A 99 21.97 -15.83 14.67
C GLU A 99 23.25 -15.20 14.12
N VAL A 100 23.22 -14.60 12.92
CA VAL A 100 24.34 -13.85 12.34
C VAL A 100 24.46 -12.48 12.98
N ILE A 101 23.32 -11.80 13.17
CA ILE A 101 23.26 -10.47 13.78
C ILE A 101 23.86 -10.48 15.18
N LYS A 102 23.50 -11.46 16.01
CA LYS A 102 23.92 -11.53 17.41
C LYS A 102 25.44 -11.69 17.62
N GLN A 103 26.19 -12.08 16.59
CA GLN A 103 27.62 -12.40 16.70
C GLN A 103 28.55 -11.21 16.49
N SER A 104 28.01 -10.08 16.00
CA SER A 104 28.82 -8.92 15.58
C SER A 104 28.12 -7.61 15.93
N ASN A 105 28.88 -6.52 15.82
CA ASN A 105 28.34 -5.17 15.85
C ASN A 105 28.04 -4.69 14.43
N TRP A 106 26.89 -4.04 14.27
CA TRP A 106 26.38 -3.58 12.98
C TRP A 106 26.10 -2.10 13.03
N ILE A 107 26.43 -1.39 11.95
CA ILE A 107 26.03 0.00 11.74
C ILE A 107 25.20 0.05 10.45
N ILE A 108 23.97 0.54 10.56
CA ILE A 108 23.02 0.61 9.46
C ILE A 108 22.80 2.09 9.12
N THR A 109 23.25 2.51 7.93
CA THR A 109 23.00 3.87 7.44
C THR A 109 21.67 3.88 6.68
N THR A 110 20.79 4.83 7.01
CA THR A 110 19.40 4.81 6.54
C THR A 110 19.01 6.04 5.72
N THR A 111 17.86 5.95 5.06
CA THR A 111 17.26 7.02 4.25
C THR A 111 16.42 8.01 5.03
N ILE A 112 16.33 7.87 6.35
CA ILE A 112 15.42 8.65 7.20
C ILE A 112 15.68 10.15 7.04
N ASP A 113 14.58 10.90 6.91
CA ASP A 113 14.56 12.33 7.14
C ASP A 113 14.07 12.55 8.58
N THR A 114 14.99 12.87 9.49
CA THR A 114 14.69 12.97 10.92
C THR A 114 13.73 14.11 11.25
N ASP A 115 13.75 15.19 10.48
CA ASP A 115 12.86 16.34 10.68
C ASP A 115 11.45 15.99 10.21
N LEU A 116 11.33 15.36 9.04
CA LEU A 116 10.05 14.86 8.54
C LEU A 116 9.47 13.77 9.45
N GLN A 117 10.28 12.82 9.91
CA GLN A 117 9.86 11.77 10.85
C GLN A 117 9.26 12.37 12.12
N LYS A 118 9.94 13.37 12.71
CA LYS A 118 9.43 14.06 13.89
C LYS A 118 8.09 14.76 13.60
N LYS A 119 7.98 15.48 12.49
CA LYS A 119 6.73 16.16 12.10
C LYS A 119 5.58 15.18 11.90
N LEU A 120 5.83 14.08 11.17
CA LEU A 120 4.83 13.03 10.93
C LEU A 120 4.33 12.45 12.25
N TYR A 121 5.24 12.08 13.15
CA TYR A 121 4.89 11.56 14.47
C TYR A 121 4.04 12.56 15.26
N ASP A 122 4.46 13.83 15.34
CA ASP A 122 3.72 14.88 16.04
C ASP A 122 2.31 15.08 15.42
N MET A 123 2.17 15.04 14.09
CA MET A 123 0.88 15.17 13.40
C MET A 123 -0.07 14.01 13.72
N VAL A 124 0.45 12.78 13.80
CA VAL A 124 -0.35 11.57 14.07
C VAL A 124 -0.79 11.53 15.53
N GLN A 125 0.11 11.80 16.48
CA GLN A 125 -0.20 11.76 17.92
C GLN A 125 -1.27 12.77 18.32
N ASN A 126 -1.33 13.90 17.62
CA ASN A 126 -2.31 14.95 17.88
C ASN A 126 -3.68 14.72 17.22
N LYS A 127 -3.86 13.63 16.45
CA LYS A 127 -5.12 13.34 15.75
C LYS A 127 -5.84 12.12 16.35
N PRO A 128 -7.20 12.10 16.35
CA PRO A 128 -7.98 10.94 16.79
C PRO A 128 -7.74 9.66 15.97
N ILE A 129 -7.14 9.81 14.78
CA ILE A 129 -6.87 8.72 13.83
C ILE A 129 -6.01 7.58 14.42
N ASN A 130 -5.26 7.84 15.50
CA ASN A 130 -4.31 6.90 16.10
C ASN A 130 -4.88 5.92 17.13
N LYS A 131 -6.18 6.02 17.53
CA LYS A 131 -6.64 5.47 18.82
C LYS A 131 -7.35 4.12 18.85
N GLU A 132 -7.89 3.60 17.74
CA GLU A 132 -8.96 2.60 17.90
C GLU A 132 -8.75 1.24 17.21
N ASN A 133 -8.03 1.09 16.08
CA ASN A 133 -7.93 -0.20 15.38
C ASN A 133 -6.65 -0.44 14.57
N GLY A 134 -5.57 0.26 14.95
CA GLY A 134 -4.34 0.25 14.17
C GLY A 134 -4.32 1.36 13.12
N PHE A 135 -3.15 1.95 12.97
CA PHE A 135 -2.87 3.02 12.04
C PHE A 135 -1.45 2.86 11.52
N ALA A 136 -1.24 3.21 10.25
CA ALA A 136 0.09 3.36 9.68
C ALA A 136 0.12 4.49 8.65
N ALA A 137 1.23 5.20 8.61
CA ALA A 137 1.56 6.12 7.54
C ALA A 137 3.02 5.94 7.11
N GLU A 138 3.28 6.00 5.81
CA GLU A 138 4.61 5.95 5.23
C GLU A 138 4.75 7.03 4.14
N ILE A 139 5.93 7.66 4.10
CA ILE A 139 6.30 8.65 3.10
C ILE A 139 7.55 8.18 2.37
N ASN A 140 7.42 7.98 1.06
CA ASN A 140 8.54 7.66 0.18
C ASN A 140 8.81 8.81 -0.79
N ASP A 141 10.05 8.95 -1.22
CA ASP A 141 10.35 9.72 -2.43
C ASP A 141 10.10 8.89 -3.69
N ILE A 142 10.13 9.52 -4.87
CA ILE A 142 9.96 8.82 -6.15
C ILE A 142 11.08 7.82 -6.50
N ASN A 143 12.15 7.74 -5.71
CA ASN A 143 13.25 6.77 -5.89
C ASN A 143 13.13 5.58 -4.94
N GLY A 144 12.01 5.46 -4.22
CA GLY A 144 11.75 4.36 -3.29
C GLY A 144 12.41 4.51 -1.93
N ARG A 145 12.99 5.68 -1.60
CA ARG A 145 13.58 5.90 -0.28
C ARG A 145 12.49 6.11 0.76
N VAL A 146 12.47 5.32 1.83
CA VAL A 146 11.56 5.50 2.97
C VAL A 146 12.09 6.65 3.83
N LEU A 147 11.42 7.80 3.77
CA LEU A 147 11.85 9.01 4.46
C LEU A 147 11.30 9.10 5.88
N ALA A 148 10.05 8.67 6.07
CA ALA A 148 9.40 8.64 7.37
C ALA A 148 8.27 7.61 7.41
N CYS A 149 8.07 6.98 8.57
CA CYS A 149 6.91 6.13 8.80
C CYS A 149 6.51 6.09 10.28
N VAL A 150 5.21 5.96 10.55
CA VAL A 150 4.64 5.89 11.89
C VAL A 150 3.54 4.86 11.91
N SER A 151 3.49 4.06 12.98
CA SER A 151 2.40 3.15 13.27
C SER A 151 1.90 3.37 14.71
N SER A 152 0.65 3.04 14.98
CA SER A 152 0.08 3.04 16.33
C SER A 152 -1.03 1.99 16.43
N GLY A 153 -1.25 1.43 17.62
CA GLY A 153 -2.26 0.40 17.87
C GLY A 153 -1.77 -0.62 18.89
N ASP A 154 -2.55 -1.67 19.16
CA ASP A 154 -2.16 -2.73 20.09
C ASP A 154 -0.99 -3.59 19.54
N ASP A 155 -0.82 -3.62 18.22
CA ASP A 155 0.34 -4.18 17.51
C ASP A 155 1.08 -3.04 16.78
N ASN A 156 2.28 -2.68 17.22
CA ASN A 156 2.92 -1.40 16.84
C ASN A 156 3.53 -1.35 15.42
N ASP A 157 3.37 -2.35 14.57
CA ASP A 157 3.99 -2.39 13.23
C ASP A 157 3.00 -2.64 12.08
N HIS A 158 2.01 -1.76 11.96
CA HIS A 158 1.06 -1.77 10.86
C HIS A 158 1.69 -1.35 9.51
N VAL A 159 2.95 -0.88 9.51
CA VAL A 159 3.67 -0.58 8.27
C VAL A 159 4.09 -1.88 7.57
N LEU A 160 4.54 -2.88 8.34
CA LEU A 160 4.97 -4.19 7.83
C LEU A 160 3.90 -5.29 7.94
N ASN A 161 2.85 -5.11 8.76
CA ASN A 161 1.78 -6.09 8.84
C ASN A 161 1.02 -6.21 7.51
N ARG A 162 0.84 -7.46 7.06
CA ARG A 162 0.08 -7.77 5.84
C ARG A 162 -1.41 -7.61 6.08
N THR A 163 -2.07 -6.92 5.16
CA THR A 163 -3.52 -6.72 5.17
C THR A 163 -4.09 -6.66 3.75
N TYR A 164 -5.41 -6.47 3.58
CA TYR A 164 -5.99 -6.35 2.25
C TYR A 164 -5.81 -4.94 1.69
N ALA A 165 -5.35 -4.86 0.44
CA ALA A 165 -5.19 -3.60 -0.28
C ALA A 165 -6.56 -2.93 -0.54
N GLY A 166 -7.60 -3.72 -0.76
CA GLY A 166 -8.85 -3.18 -1.28
C GLY A 166 -8.63 -2.45 -2.61
N SER A 167 -9.45 -1.43 -2.88
CA SER A 167 -9.42 -0.71 -4.17
C SER A 167 -8.16 0.11 -4.48
N VAL A 168 -7.16 0.24 -3.59
CA VAL A 168 -5.87 0.85 -3.97
C VAL A 168 -5.07 -0.05 -4.92
N ILE A 169 -5.40 -1.33 -5.06
CA ILE A 169 -4.71 -2.17 -6.05
C ILE A 169 -5.10 -1.83 -7.50
N LYS A 170 -6.32 -1.31 -7.73
CA LYS A 170 -6.94 -1.21 -9.07
C LYS A 170 -6.08 -0.47 -10.13
N PRO A 171 -5.41 0.65 -9.82
CA PRO A 171 -4.51 1.29 -10.77
C PRO A 171 -3.35 0.40 -11.21
N LEU A 172 -2.83 -0.43 -10.30
CA LEU A 172 -1.67 -1.30 -10.52
C LEU A 172 -2.04 -2.62 -11.21
N SER A 173 -3.17 -3.23 -10.83
CA SER A 173 -3.57 -4.57 -11.30
C SER A 173 -4.55 -4.56 -12.46
N VAL A 174 -5.43 -3.57 -12.56
CA VAL A 174 -6.51 -3.58 -13.55
C VAL A 174 -6.25 -2.55 -14.64
N TYR A 175 -6.34 -1.28 -14.28
CA TYR A 175 -6.34 -0.21 -15.28
C TYR A 175 -4.97 -0.04 -15.90
N GLY A 176 -3.90 -0.16 -15.12
CA GLY A 176 -2.54 0.01 -15.62
C GLY A 176 -2.17 -1.02 -16.69
N PRO A 177 -2.20 -2.32 -16.38
CA PRO A 177 -1.88 -3.36 -17.37
C PRO A 177 -2.78 -3.31 -18.61
N ALA A 178 -4.06 -2.99 -18.44
CA ALA A 178 -5.02 -2.89 -19.54
C ALA A 178 -4.78 -1.68 -20.46
N ILE A 179 -4.27 -0.56 -19.93
CA ILE A 179 -3.86 0.60 -20.74
C ILE A 179 -2.50 0.33 -21.39
N GLU A 180 -1.55 -0.25 -20.64
CA GLU A 180 -0.20 -0.56 -21.12
C GLU A 180 -0.21 -1.49 -22.33
N ASN A 181 -1.09 -2.51 -22.32
CA ASN A 181 -1.24 -3.45 -23.43
C ASN A 181 -2.22 -2.97 -24.52
N GLY A 182 -2.84 -1.79 -24.35
CA GLY A 182 -3.76 -1.19 -25.31
C GLY A 182 -5.15 -1.83 -25.38
N THR A 183 -5.54 -2.69 -24.43
CA THR A 183 -6.88 -3.31 -24.40
C THR A 183 -7.97 -2.26 -24.16
N ILE A 184 -7.67 -1.27 -23.32
CA ILE A 184 -8.57 -0.15 -23.03
C ILE A 184 -7.85 1.18 -23.26
N ASN A 185 -8.64 2.23 -23.44
CA ASN A 185 -8.18 3.60 -23.31
C ASN A 185 -9.06 4.33 -22.29
N TRP A 186 -8.72 5.58 -21.98
CA TRP A 186 -9.44 6.43 -21.03
C TRP A 186 -10.97 6.38 -21.15
N ALA A 187 -11.47 6.35 -22.38
CA ALA A 187 -12.89 6.47 -22.72
C ALA A 187 -13.56 5.13 -23.06
N SER A 188 -12.87 3.99 -22.86
CA SER A 188 -13.49 2.68 -23.00
C SER A 188 -14.72 2.57 -22.09
N MET A 189 -15.87 2.26 -22.68
CA MET A 189 -17.16 2.19 -21.98
C MET A 189 -17.39 0.80 -21.40
N VAL A 190 -17.76 0.73 -20.12
CA VAL A 190 -17.99 -0.53 -19.40
C VAL A 190 -19.28 -0.41 -18.57
N PRO A 191 -20.18 -1.41 -18.62
CA PRO A 191 -21.44 -1.37 -17.88
C PRO A 191 -21.23 -1.54 -16.37
N ASP A 192 -21.87 -0.67 -15.60
CA ASP A 192 -22.05 -0.81 -14.16
C ASP A 192 -23.30 -1.65 -13.84
N ALA A 193 -23.15 -2.96 -14.00
CA ALA A 193 -24.17 -3.97 -13.70
C ALA A 193 -23.50 -5.26 -13.17
N PRO A 194 -24.24 -6.10 -12.41
CA PRO A 194 -23.71 -7.37 -11.88
C PRO A 194 -22.92 -8.15 -12.93
N TYR A 195 -21.73 -8.64 -12.56
CA TYR A 195 -20.91 -9.48 -13.44
C TYR A 195 -21.44 -10.91 -13.47
N LYS A 196 -21.72 -11.48 -12.30
CA LYS A 196 -22.31 -12.82 -12.14
C LYS A 196 -23.14 -12.91 -10.86
N THR A 197 -23.87 -14.00 -10.72
CA THR A 197 -24.49 -14.41 -9.46
C THR A 197 -23.63 -15.47 -8.79
N ILE A 198 -23.33 -15.29 -7.51
CA ILE A 198 -22.59 -16.26 -6.67
C ILE A 198 -23.47 -16.74 -5.52
N ILE A 199 -23.08 -17.86 -4.90
CA ILE A 199 -23.70 -18.36 -3.68
C ILE A 199 -22.86 -17.89 -2.49
N ASP A 200 -23.47 -17.24 -1.50
CA ASP A 200 -22.78 -16.85 -0.27
C ASP A 200 -22.60 -18.01 0.72
N ASP A 201 -21.87 -17.78 1.81
CA ASP A 201 -21.61 -18.79 2.84
C ASP A 201 -22.89 -19.31 3.53
N SER A 202 -24.01 -18.59 3.38
CA SER A 202 -25.32 -18.98 3.89
C SER A 202 -26.16 -19.74 2.86
N GLY A 203 -25.63 -20.00 1.66
CA GLY A 203 -26.30 -20.72 0.59
C GLY A 203 -27.25 -19.85 -0.26
N ASN A 204 -27.24 -18.52 -0.10
CA ASN A 204 -28.11 -17.62 -0.85
C ASN A 204 -27.43 -17.11 -2.11
N ALA A 205 -28.21 -16.99 -3.19
CA ALA A 205 -27.76 -16.35 -4.42
C ALA A 205 -27.65 -14.83 -4.21
N ARG A 206 -26.51 -14.25 -4.60
CA ARG A 206 -26.26 -12.81 -4.58
C ARG A 206 -25.52 -12.34 -5.83
N GLU A 207 -25.78 -11.11 -6.24
CA GLU A 207 -25.08 -10.45 -7.34
C GLU A 207 -23.66 -10.07 -6.93
N TRP A 208 -22.72 -10.18 -7.88
CA TRP A 208 -21.30 -9.90 -7.64
C TRP A 208 -20.63 -9.25 -8.85
N PRO A 209 -19.63 -8.36 -8.66
CA PRO A 209 -19.17 -7.82 -7.38
C PRO A 209 -20.11 -6.73 -6.85
N VAL A 210 -20.26 -6.65 -5.53
CA VAL A 210 -21.05 -5.58 -4.89
C VAL A 210 -20.27 -4.28 -4.92
N ASN A 211 -20.89 -3.19 -5.38
CA ASN A 211 -20.37 -1.82 -5.26
C ASN A 211 -20.75 -1.21 -3.91
N VAL A 212 -20.08 -0.11 -3.53
CA VAL A 212 -20.46 0.67 -2.34
C VAL A 212 -21.87 1.26 -2.52
N GLU A 213 -22.11 1.86 -3.68
CA GLU A 213 -23.42 2.35 -4.10
C GLU A 213 -24.15 1.29 -4.94
N PRO A 214 -25.50 1.29 -5.00
CA PRO A 214 -26.25 0.39 -5.86
C PRO A 214 -25.85 0.51 -7.34
N TYR A 215 -25.97 -0.59 -8.10
CA TYR A 215 -25.69 -0.59 -9.53
C TYR A 215 -26.57 0.43 -10.26
N THR A 216 -25.93 1.23 -11.10
CA THR A 216 -26.62 2.26 -11.87
C THR A 216 -27.21 1.75 -13.18
N TYR A 217 -26.78 0.57 -13.65
CA TYR A 217 -27.16 -0.02 -14.94
C TYR A 217 -26.87 0.89 -16.14
N LYS A 218 -25.85 1.75 -16.00
CA LYS A 218 -25.34 2.63 -17.05
C LYS A 218 -23.92 2.21 -17.43
N ASP A 219 -23.51 2.60 -18.62
CA ASP A 219 -22.11 2.49 -19.02
C ASP A 219 -21.34 3.71 -18.52
N TYR A 220 -20.12 3.50 -18.04
CA TYR A 220 -19.18 4.56 -17.71
C TYR A 220 -17.86 4.35 -18.44
N THR A 221 -17.13 5.44 -18.64
CA THR A 221 -15.72 5.36 -19.03
C THR A 221 -14.92 4.62 -17.94
N VAL A 222 -13.85 3.91 -18.32
CA VAL A 222 -12.94 3.31 -17.33
C VAL A 222 -12.31 4.37 -16.41
N ALA A 223 -12.13 5.61 -16.89
CA ALA A 223 -11.67 6.73 -16.07
C ALA A 223 -12.70 7.12 -14.99
N ASP A 224 -14.00 7.11 -15.31
CA ASP A 224 -15.07 7.29 -14.32
C ASP A 224 -15.19 6.10 -13.38
N GLY A 225 -15.02 4.89 -13.90
CA GLY A 225 -14.95 3.67 -13.10
C GLY A 225 -13.84 3.72 -12.04
N LEU A 226 -12.67 4.26 -12.38
CA LEU A 226 -11.59 4.48 -11.42
C LEU A 226 -11.92 5.63 -10.44
N LYS A 227 -12.43 6.77 -10.93
CA LYS A 227 -12.83 7.93 -10.13
C LYS A 227 -13.81 7.55 -9.01
N MET A 228 -14.84 6.80 -9.36
CA MET A 228 -15.89 6.33 -8.44
C MET A 228 -15.54 4.99 -7.78
N SER A 229 -14.42 4.38 -8.16
CA SER A 229 -13.94 3.10 -7.65
C SER A 229 -14.95 1.95 -7.82
N LEU A 230 -15.68 1.91 -8.94
CA LEU A 230 -16.68 0.88 -9.22
C LEU A 230 -16.02 -0.50 -9.34
N ASN A 231 -16.57 -1.50 -8.64
CA ASN A 231 -16.04 -2.86 -8.59
C ASN A 231 -16.41 -3.64 -9.87
N THR A 232 -17.63 -3.44 -10.37
CA THR A 232 -18.13 -4.02 -11.63
C THR A 232 -17.23 -3.68 -12.81
N ILE A 233 -16.87 -2.39 -12.96
CA ILE A 233 -16.00 -1.93 -14.03
C ILE A 233 -14.60 -2.50 -13.89
N ALA A 234 -14.05 -2.54 -12.68
CA ALA A 234 -12.72 -3.12 -12.44
C ALA A 234 -12.67 -4.61 -12.82
N VAL A 235 -13.66 -5.40 -12.38
CA VAL A 235 -13.74 -6.84 -12.71
C VAL A 235 -13.90 -7.07 -14.21
N ARG A 236 -14.79 -6.33 -14.87
CA ARG A 236 -15.01 -6.46 -16.31
C ARG A 236 -13.78 -6.05 -17.12
N THR A 237 -13.11 -4.99 -16.69
CA THR A 237 -11.85 -4.53 -17.30
C THR A 237 -10.76 -5.58 -17.16
N LEU A 238 -10.58 -6.15 -15.96
CA LEU A 238 -9.61 -7.22 -15.72
C LEU A 238 -9.89 -8.44 -16.61
N LYS A 239 -11.16 -8.86 -16.71
CA LYS A 239 -11.56 -9.96 -17.59
C LYS A 239 -11.27 -9.67 -19.06
N GLN A 240 -11.48 -8.43 -19.50
CA GLN A 240 -11.21 -8.02 -20.87
C GLN A 240 -9.70 -7.98 -21.16
N SER A 241 -8.87 -7.50 -20.22
CA SER A 241 -7.42 -7.41 -20.38
C SER A 241 -6.66 -8.72 -20.17
N GLY A 242 -7.32 -9.72 -19.58
CA GLY A 242 -6.75 -11.02 -19.21
C GLY A 242 -6.26 -11.02 -17.77
N VAL A 243 -6.73 -12.00 -16.99
CA VAL A 243 -6.38 -12.15 -15.57
C VAL A 243 -4.92 -12.60 -15.42
N GLU A 244 -4.49 -13.57 -16.24
CA GLU A 244 -3.10 -14.05 -16.27
C GLU A 244 -2.13 -12.92 -16.62
N ASN A 245 -2.46 -12.09 -17.63
CA ASN A 245 -1.66 -10.92 -17.99
C ASN A 245 -1.47 -9.96 -16.81
N SER A 246 -2.49 -9.76 -15.98
CA SER A 246 -2.38 -8.95 -14.77
C SER A 246 -1.47 -9.61 -13.74
N CYS A 247 -1.64 -10.90 -13.45
CA CYS A 247 -0.80 -11.60 -12.47
C CYS A 247 0.69 -11.55 -12.89
N ASP A 248 0.97 -11.84 -14.16
CA ASP A 248 2.32 -11.78 -14.70
C ASP A 248 2.89 -10.37 -14.68
N PHE A 249 2.07 -9.34 -14.91
CA PHE A 249 2.51 -7.96 -14.78
C PHE A 249 2.90 -7.62 -13.33
N LEU A 250 2.03 -7.94 -12.37
CA LEU A 250 2.26 -7.68 -10.95
C LEU A 250 3.52 -8.39 -10.44
N GLU A 251 3.69 -9.67 -10.77
CA GLU A 251 4.85 -10.47 -10.39
C GLU A 251 6.13 -9.96 -11.07
N ASN A 252 6.15 -9.89 -12.41
CA ASN A 252 7.39 -9.68 -13.16
C ASN A 252 7.84 -8.21 -13.23
N LYS A 253 6.92 -7.25 -13.07
CA LYS A 253 7.23 -5.81 -13.15
C LYS A 253 7.35 -5.16 -11.79
N LEU A 254 6.48 -5.51 -10.85
CA LEU A 254 6.45 -4.91 -9.51
C LEU A 254 7.07 -5.81 -8.43
N GLY A 255 7.18 -7.12 -8.67
CA GLY A 255 7.63 -8.08 -7.67
C GLY A 255 6.56 -8.39 -6.62
N MET A 256 5.28 -8.17 -6.94
CA MET A 256 4.17 -8.48 -6.04
C MET A 256 3.98 -10.00 -5.92
N ASP A 257 3.78 -10.47 -4.69
CA ASP A 257 3.46 -11.89 -4.45
C ASP A 257 2.00 -12.19 -4.85
N VAL A 258 1.87 -12.90 -5.97
CA VAL A 258 0.62 -13.42 -6.51
C VAL A 258 0.71 -14.93 -6.77
N ALA A 259 1.65 -15.62 -6.11
CA ALA A 259 1.90 -17.04 -6.35
C ALA A 259 0.68 -17.89 -6.01
N ALA A 260 0.01 -17.58 -4.89
CA ALA A 260 -1.20 -18.26 -4.45
C ALA A 260 -2.38 -18.02 -5.42
N GLU A 261 -2.52 -16.81 -5.97
CA GLU A 261 -3.51 -16.50 -7.00
C GLU A 261 -3.24 -17.30 -8.29
N LYS A 262 -1.98 -17.38 -8.74
CA LYS A 262 -1.62 -18.15 -9.94
C LYS A 262 -1.89 -19.65 -9.75
N GLU A 263 -1.62 -20.20 -8.57
CA GLU A 263 -1.95 -21.58 -8.22
C GLU A 263 -3.47 -21.83 -8.27
N SER A 264 -4.27 -20.98 -7.60
CA SER A 264 -5.74 -21.08 -7.64
C SER A 264 -6.30 -20.92 -9.06
N MET A 265 -5.78 -19.99 -9.85
CA MET A 265 -6.21 -19.81 -11.24
C MET A 265 -5.92 -21.06 -12.08
N ALA A 266 -4.78 -21.71 -11.89
CA ALA A 266 -4.44 -22.94 -12.60
C ALA A 266 -5.32 -24.13 -12.20
N ALA A 267 -5.75 -24.19 -10.93
CA ALA A 267 -6.59 -25.26 -10.40
C ALA A 267 -8.08 -25.09 -10.73
N ASP A 268 -8.61 -23.88 -10.52
CA ASP A 268 -10.05 -23.61 -10.46
C ASP A 268 -10.53 -22.62 -11.55
N GLY A 269 -9.59 -22.07 -12.32
CA GLY A 269 -9.85 -21.11 -13.40
C GLY A 269 -9.75 -19.64 -12.94
N GLU A 270 -9.58 -18.74 -13.90
CA GLU A 270 -9.34 -17.31 -13.64
C GLU A 270 -10.47 -16.59 -12.89
N ASP A 271 -11.68 -17.13 -12.98
CA ASP A 271 -12.88 -16.56 -12.35
C ASP A 271 -12.85 -16.64 -10.81
N GLU A 272 -12.00 -17.50 -10.25
CA GLU A 272 -11.78 -17.70 -8.82
C GLU A 272 -11.00 -16.53 -8.19
N ILE A 273 -10.09 -15.91 -8.94
CA ILE A 273 -9.18 -14.88 -8.40
C ILE A 273 -9.54 -13.45 -8.79
N LEU A 274 -10.70 -13.24 -9.42
CA LEU A 274 -11.14 -11.90 -9.84
C LEU A 274 -11.27 -10.94 -8.66
N GLY A 275 -11.75 -11.41 -7.51
CA GLY A 275 -11.82 -10.60 -6.29
C GLY A 275 -10.44 -10.20 -5.76
N ASN A 276 -9.49 -11.13 -5.81
CA ASN A 276 -8.11 -10.91 -5.37
C ASN A 276 -7.46 -9.79 -6.20
N ILE A 277 -7.46 -9.96 -7.51
CA ILE A 277 -6.73 -9.08 -8.43
C ILE A 277 -7.47 -7.77 -8.68
N ALA A 278 -8.79 -7.78 -8.90
CA ALA A 278 -9.54 -6.56 -9.23
C ALA A 278 -9.92 -5.73 -8.00
N LEU A 279 -10.09 -6.37 -6.83
CA LEU A 279 -10.65 -5.72 -5.64
C LEU A 279 -9.68 -5.68 -4.46
N GLY A 280 -8.50 -6.30 -4.57
CA GLY A 280 -7.40 -6.17 -3.60
C GLY A 280 -7.49 -7.10 -2.39
N TYR A 281 -8.22 -8.21 -2.52
CA TYR A 281 -8.29 -9.28 -1.52
C TYR A 281 -7.23 -10.36 -1.80
N LEU A 282 -5.96 -9.96 -1.96
CA LEU A 282 -4.86 -10.90 -2.18
C LEU A 282 -4.75 -11.88 -1.00
N ARG A 283 -4.53 -13.17 -1.26
CA ARG A 283 -4.47 -14.23 -0.24
C ARG A 283 -3.38 -13.98 0.80
N ASN A 284 -2.23 -13.51 0.35
CA ASN A 284 -1.11 -13.15 1.22
C ASN A 284 -1.15 -11.67 1.63
N GLY A 285 -2.17 -10.90 1.24
CA GLY A 285 -2.28 -9.47 1.53
C GLY A 285 -1.14 -8.62 0.93
N THR A 286 -0.98 -7.42 1.45
CA THR A 286 0.09 -6.46 1.14
C THR A 286 0.41 -5.66 2.40
N THR A 287 1.59 -5.04 2.44
CA THR A 287 1.97 -4.10 3.50
C THR A 287 1.82 -2.65 3.05
N VAL A 288 1.82 -1.70 4.00
CA VAL A 288 1.84 -0.27 3.70
C VAL A 288 3.12 0.08 2.95
N LYS A 289 4.25 -0.49 3.37
CA LYS A 289 5.56 -0.29 2.72
C LYS A 289 5.55 -0.71 1.25
N GLU A 290 5.01 -1.89 0.97
CA GLU A 290 4.87 -2.41 -0.39
C GLU A 290 4.02 -1.48 -1.26
N MET A 291 2.80 -1.14 -0.81
CA MET A 291 1.89 -0.29 -1.57
C MET A 291 2.43 1.12 -1.79
N THR A 292 3.09 1.71 -0.80
CA THR A 292 3.74 3.03 -0.92
C THR A 292 4.85 2.97 -1.97
N GLY A 293 5.66 1.92 -1.95
CA GLY A 293 6.67 1.66 -2.97
C GLY A 293 6.09 1.54 -4.37
N TYR A 294 5.06 0.71 -4.58
CA TYR A 294 4.50 0.48 -5.92
C TYR A 294 3.90 1.74 -6.55
N TYR A 295 3.32 2.64 -5.75
CA TYR A 295 2.68 3.85 -6.23
C TYR A 295 3.65 4.87 -6.85
N GLN A 296 4.97 4.72 -6.64
CA GLN A 296 5.95 5.61 -7.27
C GLN A 296 5.87 5.62 -8.80
N VAL A 297 5.38 4.54 -9.42
CA VAL A 297 5.29 4.43 -10.88
C VAL A 297 4.40 5.51 -11.49
N PHE A 298 3.47 6.06 -10.72
CA PHE A 298 2.56 7.12 -11.16
C PHE A 298 3.17 8.53 -11.06
N SER A 299 4.23 8.69 -10.26
CA SER A 299 4.99 9.95 -10.14
C SER A 299 6.27 9.94 -10.96
N ASN A 300 6.91 8.77 -11.12
CA ASN A 300 8.24 8.62 -11.71
C ASN A 300 8.21 8.14 -13.16
N GLY A 301 7.21 8.57 -13.95
CA GLY A 301 7.13 8.27 -15.39
C GLY A 301 7.08 6.77 -15.72
N GLY A 302 6.49 5.96 -14.84
CA GLY A 302 6.35 4.51 -15.01
C GLY A 302 7.53 3.70 -14.48
N SER A 303 8.53 4.33 -13.87
CA SER A 303 9.68 3.62 -13.32
C SER A 303 9.50 3.24 -11.85
N TYR A 304 10.05 2.10 -11.47
CA TYR A 304 10.02 1.53 -10.13
C TYR A 304 11.43 1.27 -9.61
N THR A 305 11.66 1.54 -8.32
CA THR A 305 12.84 1.18 -7.55
C THR A 305 12.29 0.57 -6.27
N LYS A 306 12.79 -0.60 -5.85
CA LYS A 306 12.25 -1.25 -4.66
C LYS A 306 12.31 -0.30 -3.45
N SER A 307 11.20 -0.20 -2.72
CA SER A 307 11.15 0.62 -1.50
C SER A 307 12.21 0.13 -0.50
N HIS A 308 13.04 1.04 0.00
CA HIS A 308 14.17 0.74 0.87
C HIS A 308 14.38 1.84 1.92
N ALA A 309 14.69 1.41 3.14
CA ALA A 309 15.11 2.26 4.25
C ALA A 309 16.64 2.18 4.46
N VAL A 310 17.30 1.12 3.97
CA VAL A 310 18.74 0.87 4.19
C VAL A 310 19.56 1.36 3.01
N ILE A 311 20.55 2.23 3.28
CA ILE A 311 21.57 2.66 2.33
C ILE A 311 22.77 1.71 2.37
N SER A 312 23.26 1.41 3.57
CA SER A 312 24.40 0.51 3.77
C SER A 312 24.34 -0.21 5.11
N ILE A 313 25.00 -1.36 5.16
CA ILE A 313 25.21 -2.15 6.37
C ILE A 313 26.71 -2.37 6.50
N ASP A 314 27.29 -1.91 7.60
CA ASP A 314 28.65 -2.22 8.00
C ASP A 314 28.65 -3.25 9.13
N LYS A 315 29.41 -4.34 8.95
CA LYS A 315 29.64 -5.37 9.97
C LYS A 315 31.06 -5.23 10.48
N GLU A 316 31.23 -4.94 11.77
CA GLU A 316 32.55 -4.74 12.38
C GLU A 316 33.42 -3.73 11.60
N GLN A 317 32.83 -2.62 11.17
CA GLN A 317 33.47 -1.55 10.39
C GLN A 317 33.88 -1.93 8.94
N HIS A 318 33.41 -3.08 8.45
CA HIS A 318 33.59 -3.47 7.05
C HIS A 318 32.24 -3.44 6.32
N ASN A 319 32.26 -2.93 5.09
CA ASN A 319 31.06 -2.90 4.25
C ASN A 319 30.54 -4.33 4.02
N TYR A 320 29.33 -4.59 4.50
CA TYR A 320 28.64 -5.87 4.36
C TYR A 320 27.59 -5.80 3.24
N TYR A 321 26.85 -4.70 3.16
CA TYR A 321 25.86 -4.44 2.13
C TYR A 321 25.88 -2.96 1.73
N GLN A 322 25.65 -2.71 0.46
CA GLN A 322 25.42 -1.39 -0.11
C GLN A 322 24.19 -1.50 -1.00
N ASN A 323 23.21 -0.63 -0.78
CA ASN A 323 22.02 -0.59 -1.63
C ASN A 323 22.43 -0.28 -3.07
N ASN A 324 22.01 -1.15 -3.97
CA ASN A 324 22.23 -1.07 -5.41
C ASN A 324 20.94 -1.38 -6.18
N GLU A 325 19.77 -1.11 -5.55
CA GLU A 325 18.46 -1.38 -6.13
C GLU A 325 18.33 -0.66 -7.49
N ALA A 326 18.07 -1.46 -8.52
CA ALA A 326 18.04 -0.97 -9.88
C ALA A 326 16.65 -0.40 -10.21
N LYS A 327 16.64 0.76 -10.87
CA LYS A 327 15.44 1.33 -11.45
C LYS A 327 14.96 0.47 -12.63
N SER A 328 13.74 -0.05 -12.56
CA SER A 328 13.09 -0.82 -13.62
C SER A 328 11.94 -0.02 -14.26
N GLN A 329 11.61 -0.31 -15.52
CA GLN A 329 10.46 0.32 -16.20
C GLN A 329 9.24 -0.61 -16.13
N VAL A 330 8.22 -0.17 -15.39
CA VAL A 330 6.97 -0.91 -15.15
C VAL A 330 5.92 -0.54 -16.19
N PHE A 331 5.71 0.76 -16.39
CA PHE A 331 4.83 1.31 -17.42
C PHE A 331 5.62 2.15 -18.40
N THR A 332 5.13 2.32 -19.63
CA THR A 332 5.60 3.44 -20.45
C THR A 332 5.29 4.78 -19.76
N SER A 333 6.08 5.81 -20.08
CA SER A 333 5.84 7.15 -19.52
C SER A 333 4.43 7.68 -19.86
N GLN A 334 3.89 7.28 -21.01
CA GLN A 334 2.55 7.62 -21.49
C GLN A 334 1.48 6.94 -20.65
N THR A 335 1.57 5.63 -20.46
CA THR A 335 0.65 4.89 -19.59
C THR A 335 0.67 5.44 -18.16
N ALA A 336 1.86 5.68 -17.61
CA ALA A 336 2.01 6.26 -16.28
C ALA A 336 1.34 7.64 -16.18
N TYR A 337 1.52 8.50 -17.18
CA TYR A 337 0.90 9.83 -17.21
C TYR A 337 -0.63 9.74 -17.38
N ILE A 338 -1.14 8.86 -18.23
CA ILE A 338 -2.59 8.62 -18.38
C ILE A 338 -3.20 8.14 -17.07
N LEU A 339 -2.61 7.13 -16.42
CA LEU A 339 -3.08 6.62 -15.12
C LEU A 339 -3.01 7.66 -14.03
N ASN A 340 -1.93 8.46 -14.00
CA ASN A 340 -1.79 9.59 -13.11
C ASN A 340 -2.97 10.57 -13.29
N ARG A 341 -3.27 10.99 -14.52
CA ARG A 341 -4.42 11.88 -14.80
C ARG A 341 -5.77 11.21 -14.51
N MET A 342 -5.92 9.89 -14.66
CA MET A 342 -7.13 9.18 -14.20
C MET A 342 -7.26 9.20 -12.67
N MET A 343 -6.16 9.03 -11.93
CA MET A 343 -6.14 9.14 -10.47
C MET A 343 -6.35 10.58 -9.98
N LYS A 344 -5.97 11.61 -10.77
CA LYS A 344 -6.34 13.00 -10.47
C LYS A 344 -7.84 13.14 -10.32
N ARG A 345 -8.61 12.47 -11.19
CA ARG A 345 -10.07 12.52 -11.18
C ARG A 345 -10.71 11.91 -9.95
N VAL A 346 -10.02 11.04 -9.23
CA VAL A 346 -10.50 10.47 -7.97
C VAL A 346 -10.69 11.57 -6.92
N LEU A 347 -9.96 12.70 -7.05
CA LEU A 347 -10.05 13.88 -6.20
C LEU A 347 -11.07 14.92 -6.73
N ASP A 348 -11.64 14.73 -7.92
CA ASP A 348 -12.68 15.62 -8.43
C ASP A 348 -14.01 15.42 -7.67
N GLU A 349 -14.92 16.38 -7.78
CA GLU A 349 -16.29 16.25 -7.28
C GLU A 349 -16.95 14.94 -7.77
N GLY A 350 -17.56 14.17 -6.86
CA GLY A 350 -18.12 12.84 -7.13
C GLY A 350 -17.08 11.71 -7.18
N GLY A 351 -15.79 12.01 -7.01
CA GLY A 351 -14.73 11.02 -6.81
C GLY A 351 -14.59 10.58 -5.36
N THR A 352 -14.03 9.39 -5.16
CA THR A 352 -13.94 8.78 -3.81
C THR A 352 -12.95 9.47 -2.86
N ALA A 353 -12.10 10.37 -3.37
CA ALA A 353 -11.14 11.16 -2.59
C ALA A 353 -11.34 12.68 -2.78
N SER A 354 -12.55 13.12 -3.10
CA SER A 354 -12.85 14.54 -3.34
C SER A 354 -12.45 15.47 -2.18
N GLY A 355 -12.44 14.96 -0.94
CA GLY A 355 -11.96 15.69 0.24
C GLY A 355 -10.45 15.88 0.35
N ALA A 356 -9.65 15.29 -0.54
CA ALA A 356 -8.19 15.43 -0.60
C ALA A 356 -7.71 16.35 -1.73
N TYR A 357 -8.62 17.09 -2.37
CA TYR A 357 -8.24 18.10 -3.36
C TYR A 357 -7.52 19.27 -2.67
N MET A 358 -6.32 19.61 -3.16
CA MET A 358 -5.55 20.75 -2.66
C MET A 358 -5.26 21.76 -3.77
N ASP A 359 -5.67 23.01 -3.56
CA ASP A 359 -5.42 24.10 -4.51
C ASP A 359 -3.94 24.47 -4.59
N GLY A 360 -3.42 24.60 -5.81
CA GLY A 360 -2.02 24.90 -6.11
C GLY A 360 -1.06 23.71 -5.98
N TYR A 361 -1.56 22.49 -5.74
CA TYR A 361 -0.76 21.26 -5.72
C TYR A 361 -1.22 20.28 -6.80
N ASP A 362 -0.28 19.74 -7.58
CA ASP A 362 -0.58 18.66 -8.51
C ASP A 362 -0.53 17.31 -7.79
N ILE A 363 -1.64 16.94 -7.14
CA ILE A 363 -1.78 15.68 -6.39
C ILE A 363 -2.72 14.74 -7.11
N VAL A 364 -2.39 13.46 -7.13
CA VAL A 364 -3.28 12.37 -7.55
C VAL A 364 -3.37 11.34 -6.43
N GLY A 365 -4.42 10.53 -6.40
CA GLY A 365 -4.51 9.54 -5.34
C GLY A 365 -5.60 8.51 -5.54
N LYS A 366 -5.66 7.56 -4.61
CA LYS A 366 -6.67 6.50 -4.63
C LYS A 366 -7.06 6.09 -3.21
N THR A 367 -8.35 5.83 -3.02
CA THR A 367 -8.86 5.20 -1.80
C THR A 367 -8.95 3.69 -1.94
N GLY A 368 -8.80 3.00 -0.81
CA GLY A 368 -9.01 1.57 -0.69
C GLY A 368 -9.93 1.28 0.49
N THR A 369 -10.72 0.22 0.37
CA THR A 369 -11.64 -0.21 1.42
C THR A 369 -11.78 -1.72 1.30
N SER A 370 -11.55 -2.43 2.40
CA SER A 370 -11.86 -3.85 2.59
C SER A 370 -12.82 -3.99 3.78
N ASP A 371 -13.04 -5.21 4.26
CA ASP A 371 -13.84 -5.45 5.48
C ASP A 371 -13.19 -4.84 6.73
N LYS A 372 -11.85 -4.81 6.78
CA LYS A 372 -11.07 -4.34 7.94
C LYS A 372 -10.18 -3.14 7.66
N ASP A 373 -10.04 -2.74 6.40
CA ASP A 373 -9.02 -1.76 5.99
C ASP A 373 -9.65 -0.52 5.36
N ASN A 374 -9.11 0.63 5.73
CA ASN A 374 -9.23 1.87 4.97
C ASN A 374 -7.85 2.33 4.52
N TRP A 375 -7.75 2.68 3.24
CA TRP A 375 -6.54 3.22 2.63
C TRP A 375 -6.81 4.57 1.97
N PHE A 376 -5.81 5.43 2.03
CA PHE A 376 -5.63 6.53 1.11
C PHE A 376 -4.16 6.62 0.73
N ILE A 377 -3.87 6.57 -0.57
CA ILE A 377 -2.51 6.77 -1.09
C ILE A 377 -2.56 7.96 -2.02
N ALA A 378 -1.73 8.96 -1.71
CA ALA A 378 -1.55 10.16 -2.53
C ALA A 378 -0.14 10.16 -3.13
N CYS A 379 -0.06 10.66 -4.35
CA CYS A 379 1.17 10.88 -5.09
C CYS A 379 1.25 12.35 -5.43
N THR A 380 2.44 12.90 -5.28
CA THR A 380 2.85 14.22 -5.76
C THR A 380 3.99 14.04 -6.78
N PRO A 381 4.47 15.10 -7.44
CA PRO A 381 5.59 14.98 -8.38
C PRO A 381 6.84 14.33 -7.75
N ASN A 382 7.09 14.57 -6.46
CA ASN A 382 8.32 14.16 -5.78
C ASN A 382 8.13 13.09 -4.69
N TYR A 383 6.90 12.85 -4.21
CA TYR A 383 6.64 12.00 -3.05
C TYR A 383 5.40 11.12 -3.19
N ILE A 384 5.37 10.07 -2.37
CA ILE A 384 4.23 9.17 -2.18
C ILE A 384 3.92 9.14 -0.69
N CYS A 385 2.67 9.40 -0.33
CA CYS A 385 2.18 9.33 1.03
C CYS A 385 1.06 8.29 1.10
N SER A 386 1.27 7.24 1.89
CA SER A 386 0.29 6.20 2.16
C SER A 386 -0.20 6.31 3.58
N ILE A 387 -1.51 6.24 3.77
CA ILE A 387 -2.16 6.19 5.07
C ILE A 387 -3.09 5.00 5.09
N TRP A 388 -2.94 4.17 6.11
CA TRP A 388 -3.78 3.02 6.40
C TRP A 388 -4.38 3.14 7.79
N LYS A 389 -5.63 2.69 7.92
CA LYS A 389 -6.35 2.62 9.19
C LYS A 389 -7.19 1.35 9.24
N GLY A 390 -7.09 0.60 10.33
CA GLY A 390 -8.00 -0.50 10.61
C GLY A 390 -9.42 -0.01 10.93
N LYS A 391 -10.43 -0.80 10.60
CA LYS A 391 -11.85 -0.51 10.90
C LYS A 391 -12.25 -1.08 12.26
N ASP A 392 -13.06 -0.33 13.02
CA ASP A 392 -13.77 -0.87 14.18
C ASP A 392 -14.93 -1.75 13.70
N ASP A 393 -15.22 -2.83 14.42
CA ASP A 393 -16.39 -3.70 14.21
C ASP A 393 -17.73 -2.92 14.31
N LYS A 394 -17.71 -1.68 14.82
CA LYS A 394 -18.89 -0.86 15.12
C LYS A 394 -19.52 -0.10 13.95
N ASN A 395 -19.33 -0.51 12.70
CA ASN A 395 -20.01 0.09 11.53
C ASN A 395 -19.88 1.64 11.46
N ILE A 396 -18.79 2.20 11.98
CA ILE A 396 -18.52 3.63 11.76
C ILE A 396 -18.16 3.75 10.28
N LEU A 397 -18.95 4.57 9.59
CA LEU A 397 -18.90 4.87 8.16
C LEU A 397 -17.47 4.86 7.60
N ASN A 398 -17.33 4.48 6.32
CA ASN A 398 -16.12 4.56 5.50
C ASN A 398 -15.57 6.02 5.33
N ASP A 399 -15.76 6.89 6.32
CA ASP A 399 -15.27 8.24 6.39
C ASP A 399 -13.75 8.23 6.46
N LYS A 400 -13.14 8.86 5.46
CA LYS A 400 -11.69 8.99 5.27
C LYS A 400 -11.24 10.44 5.44
N THR A 401 -12.11 11.32 5.95
CA THR A 401 -11.84 12.76 6.08
C THR A 401 -10.61 13.03 6.94
N ASP A 402 -10.41 12.26 8.01
CA ASP A 402 -9.21 12.35 8.87
C ASP A 402 -7.93 11.95 8.13
N MET A 403 -8.00 10.89 7.30
CA MET A 403 -6.90 10.45 6.43
C MET A 403 -6.55 11.52 5.38
N PHE A 404 -7.57 12.12 4.74
CA PHE A 404 -7.36 13.18 3.75
C PHE A 404 -6.72 14.40 4.41
N GLN A 405 -7.24 14.88 5.55
CA GLN A 405 -6.67 16.02 6.25
C GLN A 405 -5.23 15.77 6.72
N LEU A 406 -4.91 14.57 7.21
CA LEU A 406 -3.55 14.22 7.58
C LEU A 406 -2.63 14.21 6.35
N CYS A 407 -3.07 13.64 5.24
CA CYS A 407 -2.31 13.64 3.99
C CYS A 407 -2.04 15.07 3.49
N ASP A 408 -3.05 15.95 3.55
CA ASP A 408 -2.89 17.36 3.17
C ASP A 408 -1.87 18.09 4.04
N ASP A 409 -1.87 17.82 5.35
CA ASP A 409 -0.91 18.42 6.28
C ASP A 409 0.51 17.91 5.99
N ILE A 410 0.67 16.62 5.67
CA ILE A 410 1.95 16.04 5.25
C ILE A 410 2.43 16.64 3.93
N ILE A 411 1.57 16.70 2.90
CA ILE A 411 1.93 17.20 1.57
C ILE A 411 2.41 18.66 1.63
N LYS A 412 1.80 19.50 2.48
CA LYS A 412 2.25 20.89 2.69
C LYS A 412 3.67 21.01 3.23
N GLU A 413 4.16 20.00 3.95
CA GLU A 413 5.52 19.99 4.51
C GLU A 413 6.56 19.47 3.53
N ILE A 414 6.18 18.59 2.59
CA ILE A 414 7.13 17.89 1.71
C ILE A 414 7.12 18.38 0.27
N GLU A 415 6.01 18.93 -0.23
CA GLU A 415 5.87 19.34 -1.63
C GLU A 415 5.67 20.86 -1.76
N ASN A 416 6.20 21.46 -2.83
CA ASN A 416 5.97 22.88 -3.08
C ASN A 416 4.72 23.11 -3.94
N LYS A 417 4.04 24.24 -3.68
CA LYS A 417 2.99 24.72 -4.59
C LYS A 417 3.56 25.03 -5.96
N GLY A 418 2.86 24.60 -7.00
CA GLY A 418 3.24 24.80 -8.40
C GLY A 418 4.21 23.74 -8.96
N ASP A 419 4.69 22.80 -8.14
CA ASP A 419 5.35 21.61 -8.66
C ASP A 419 4.31 20.75 -9.41
N GLU A 420 4.62 20.35 -10.63
CA GLU A 420 3.72 19.61 -11.53
C GLU A 420 4.32 18.25 -11.91
N PHE A 421 3.46 17.26 -12.17
CA PHE A 421 3.94 15.99 -12.72
C PHE A 421 4.58 16.22 -14.08
N LYS A 422 5.71 15.56 -14.32
CA LYS A 422 6.38 15.63 -15.61
C LYS A 422 5.46 15.12 -16.71
N LYS A 423 5.05 16.02 -17.61
CA LYS A 423 4.33 15.67 -18.84
C LYS A 423 5.21 14.81 -19.75
N THR A 424 4.57 13.98 -20.56
CA THR A 424 5.24 13.12 -21.52
C THR A 424 4.78 13.43 -22.94
N GLU A 425 5.66 13.15 -23.91
CA GLU A 425 5.34 13.26 -25.32
C GLU A 425 4.39 12.12 -25.76
N ASN A 426 3.65 12.35 -26.85
CA ASN A 426 2.73 11.38 -27.43
C ASN A 426 1.53 11.01 -26.55
N VAL A 427 1.11 11.95 -25.68
CA VAL A 427 -0.21 11.95 -25.04
C VAL A 427 -0.98 13.19 -25.49
N GLU A 428 -2.21 12.98 -25.96
CA GLU A 428 -3.14 14.00 -26.42
C GLU A 428 -4.28 14.18 -25.43
N GLU A 429 -4.57 15.44 -25.10
CA GLU A 429 -5.81 15.83 -24.43
C GLU A 429 -6.93 15.92 -25.48
N LYS A 430 -8.06 15.27 -25.22
CA LYS A 430 -9.26 15.36 -26.07
C LYS A 430 -10.48 15.67 -25.22
N CYS A 431 -11.30 16.62 -25.67
CA CYS A 431 -12.61 16.85 -25.10
C CYS A 431 -13.56 15.74 -25.59
N ILE A 432 -14.09 14.94 -24.67
CA ILE A 432 -14.96 13.82 -24.95
C ILE A 432 -16.33 14.00 -24.29
N CYS A 433 -17.36 13.40 -24.87
CA CYS A 433 -18.67 13.24 -24.23
C CYS A 433 -18.54 12.25 -23.08
N ALA A 434 -18.91 12.67 -21.86
CA ALA A 434 -18.82 11.83 -20.66
C ALA A 434 -19.76 10.61 -20.73
N LYS A 435 -20.83 10.68 -21.53
CA LYS A 435 -21.82 9.58 -21.67
C LYS A 435 -21.41 8.52 -22.70
N SER A 436 -20.78 8.92 -23.79
CA SER A 436 -20.51 8.03 -24.92
C SER A 436 -19.02 7.68 -25.09
N GLY A 437 -18.12 8.42 -24.43
CA GLY A 437 -16.67 8.27 -24.60
C GLY A 437 -16.13 8.76 -25.95
N ARG A 438 -17.01 9.29 -26.81
CA ARG A 438 -16.68 9.85 -28.14
C ARG A 438 -16.17 11.27 -28.03
N ILE A 439 -15.51 11.80 -29.05
CA ILE A 439 -15.14 13.22 -29.13
C ILE A 439 -16.39 14.08 -28.98
N ALA A 440 -16.37 15.05 -28.07
CA ALA A 440 -17.51 15.94 -27.85
C ALA A 440 -17.77 16.76 -29.13
N GLY A 441 -18.96 16.60 -29.71
CA GLY A 441 -19.44 17.48 -30.78
C GLY A 441 -19.91 18.82 -30.23
N GLU A 442 -20.21 19.78 -31.12
CA GLU A 442 -20.59 21.15 -30.74
C GLU A 442 -21.83 21.24 -29.83
N ASN A 443 -22.73 20.25 -29.90
CA ASN A 443 -23.97 20.21 -29.11
C ASN A 443 -23.83 19.45 -27.79
N CYS A 444 -22.70 18.80 -27.55
CA CYS A 444 -22.50 17.96 -26.38
C CYS A 444 -22.38 18.83 -25.12
N LYS A 445 -23.34 18.70 -24.21
CA LYS A 445 -23.39 19.47 -22.95
C LYS A 445 -22.64 18.82 -21.79
N ASP A 446 -22.37 17.52 -21.92
CA ASP A 446 -21.78 16.71 -20.86
C ASP A 446 -20.40 16.23 -21.32
N THR A 447 -19.41 17.07 -21.08
CA THR A 447 -18.06 16.91 -21.62
C THR A 447 -17.02 16.77 -20.52
N MET A 448 -15.95 16.05 -20.81
CA MET A 448 -14.78 15.95 -19.96
C MET A 448 -13.49 15.92 -20.78
N ILE A 449 -12.36 16.26 -20.16
CA ILE A 449 -11.05 16.08 -20.78
C ILE A 449 -10.56 14.66 -20.50
N GLY A 450 -10.22 13.94 -21.57
CA GLY A 450 -9.55 12.65 -21.52
C GLY A 450 -8.14 12.72 -22.08
N TYR A 451 -7.28 11.81 -21.63
CA TYR A 451 -5.88 11.72 -22.03
C TYR A 451 -5.66 10.41 -22.79
N PHE A 452 -5.09 10.50 -23.98
CA PHE A 452 -4.99 9.37 -24.91
C PHE A 452 -3.59 9.28 -25.50
N LEU A 453 -3.15 8.07 -25.84
CA LEU A 453 -1.97 7.90 -26.68
C LEU A 453 -2.17 8.64 -28.01
N SER A 454 -1.14 9.31 -28.50
CA SER A 454 -1.21 10.03 -29.77
C SER A 454 -1.66 9.13 -30.91
N GLY A 455 -2.56 9.66 -31.74
CA GLY A 455 -3.18 8.89 -32.84
C GLY A 455 -4.33 7.96 -32.42
N THR A 456 -4.72 7.91 -31.13
CA THR A 456 -5.94 7.22 -30.71
C THR A 456 -7.15 7.80 -31.45
N LYS A 457 -7.83 6.96 -32.23
CA LYS A 457 -9.03 7.34 -32.98
C LYS A 457 -10.28 7.14 -32.13
N LEU A 458 -11.09 8.19 -32.05
CA LEU A 458 -12.39 8.18 -31.40
C LEU A 458 -13.41 8.75 -32.39
N ASP A 459 -14.60 8.17 -32.41
CA ASP A 459 -15.72 8.71 -33.17
C ASP A 459 -16.20 10.03 -32.56
N ILE A 460 -16.94 10.83 -33.33
CA ILE A 460 -17.55 12.07 -32.85
C ILE A 460 -18.92 11.78 -32.25
N CYS A 461 -19.25 12.44 -31.14
CA CYS A 461 -20.57 12.44 -30.54
C CYS A 461 -21.50 13.32 -31.40
N GLU A 462 -22.52 12.71 -32.01
CA GLU A 462 -23.51 13.41 -32.84
C GLU A 462 -24.64 14.05 -32.01
N GLU A 463 -24.70 13.74 -30.71
CA GLU A 463 -25.71 14.19 -29.75
C GLU A 463 -25.34 15.49 -29.02
#